data_AF-A0A1V4RER6-F1
#
_entry.id   AF-A0A1V4RER6-F1
#
_cell.length_a   1.000
_cell.length_b   1.000
_cell.length_c   1.000
_cell.angle_alpha   90.00
_cell.angle_beta   90.00
_cell.angle_gamma   90.00
#
_symmetry.space_group_name_H-M   'P 1'
#
loop_
_entity.id
_entity.type
_entity.pdbx_description
1 polymer ?
#
loop_
_entity_poly.entity_id
_entity_poly.type
_entity_poly.pdbx_seq_one_letter_code
_entity_poly.pdbx_strand_id
1 'polypeptide(L)' 'MCRGKVLTSKELERYLKKLRLKSIFIKADKDSSLGAVIDIWDICKRIGVEKIGIATVSGD' A
#
# COMPACT_ATOMS: atom_id res chain seq x y z
N MET A 1 9.70 -0.59 -2.09
CA MET A 1 9.26 -1.97 -2.40
C MET A 1 9.52 -2.83 -1.17
N CYS A 2 8.47 -3.36 -0.53
CA CYS A 2 8.61 -4.26 0.63
C CYS A 2 9.11 -5.63 0.14
N ARG A 3 10.42 -5.75 -0.14
CA ARG A 3 11.07 -6.94 -0.74
C ARG A 3 10.86 -8.20 0.11
N GLY A 4 9.78 -8.95 -0.12
CA GLY A 4 9.48 -10.23 0.55
C GLY A 4 9.14 -10.14 2.04
N LYS A 5 8.94 -8.93 2.58
CA LYS A 5 8.57 -8.74 3.99
C LYS A 5 7.06 -8.72 4.13
N VAL A 6 6.53 -9.72 4.83
CA VAL A 6 5.15 -9.69 5.32
C VAL A 6 5.08 -8.67 6.45
N LEU A 7 4.23 -7.66 6.30
CA LEU A 7 4.01 -6.61 7.28
C LEU A 7 2.53 -6.56 7.64
N THR A 8 2.26 -6.37 8.93
CA THR A 8 0.92 -5.98 9.39
C THR A 8 0.62 -4.54 8.99
N SER A 9 -0.66 -4.15 8.99
CA SER A 9 -1.08 -2.76 8.71
C SER A 9 -0.40 -1.73 9.61
N LYS A 10 -0.18 -2.06 10.88
CA LYS A 10 0.49 -1.18 11.85
C LYS A 10 1.98 -1.01 11.56
N GLU A 11 2.65 -2.08 11.11
CA GLU A 11 4.05 -2.02 10.72
C GLU A 11 4.22 -1.27 9.41
N LEU A 12 3.32 -1.48 8.45
CA LEU A 12 3.30 -0.74 7.20
C LEU A 12 3.13 0.75 7.45
N GLU A 13 2.16 1.17 8.28
CA GLU A 13 1.96 2.57 8.61
C GLU A 13 3.21 3.20 9.24
N ARG A 14 3.82 2.52 10.22
CA ARG A 14 5.06 2.97 10.86
C ARG A 14 6.22 3.07 9.86
N TYR A 15 6.31 2.14 8.93
CA TYR A 15 7.34 2.13 7.90
C TYR A 15 7.15 3.31 6.92
N LEU A 16 5.93 3.49 6.40
CA LEU A 16 5.63 4.55 5.44
C LEU A 16 5.76 5.95 6.05
N LYS A 17 5.39 6.15 7.33
CA LYS A 17 5.58 7.43 8.05
C LYS A 17 7.05 7.89 8.08
N LYS A 18 8.01 6.95 8.15
CA LYS A 18 9.44 7.29 8.14
C LYS A 18 9.93 7.74 6.78
N LEU A 19 9.28 7.33 5.70
CA LEU A 19 9.71 7.59 4.33
C LEU A 19 9.23 8.94 3.78
N ARG A 20 8.21 9.56 4.38
CA ARG A 20 7.65 10.87 3.96
C ARG A 20 7.40 10.96 2.44
N LEU A 21 6.77 9.93 1.89
CA LEU A 21 6.54 9.79 0.44
C LEU A 21 5.45 10.76 -0.04
N LYS A 22 5.70 11.41 -1.18
CA LYS A 22 4.68 12.23 -1.88
C LYS A 22 3.75 11.39 -2.76
N SER A 23 4.22 10.23 -3.21
CA SER A 23 3.46 9.31 -4.05
C SER A 23 3.77 7.85 -3.73
N ILE A 24 2.79 6.97 -3.97
CA ILE A 24 2.94 5.52 -3.81
C ILE A 24 2.10 4.75 -4.83
N PHE A 25 2.56 3.55 -5.20
CA PHE A 25 1.77 2.58 -5.93
C PHE A 25 1.45 1.38 -5.03
N ILE A 26 0.18 1.02 -4.96
CA ILE A 26 -0.31 -0.21 -4.36
C ILE A 26 -0.39 -1.23 -5.49
N LYS A 27 0.48 -2.24 -5.43
CA LYS A 27 0.42 -3.39 -6.33
C LYS A 27 -0.39 -4.48 -5.62
N ALA A 28 -1.50 -4.90 -6.23
CA ALA A 28 -2.39 -5.92 -5.67
C ALA A 28 -2.58 -7.06 -6.68
N ASP A 29 -2.68 -8.29 -6.18
CA ASP A 29 -3.07 -9.43 -7.02
C ASP A 29 -4.54 -9.29 -7.41
N LYS A 30 -4.92 -9.78 -8.59
CA LYS A 30 -6.30 -9.75 -9.10
C LYS A 30 -7.34 -10.34 -8.13
N ASP A 31 -6.92 -11.29 -7.31
CA ASP A 31 -7.78 -12.01 -6.35
C ASP A 31 -7.73 -11.38 -4.95
N SER A 32 -7.04 -10.24 -4.79
CA SER A 32 -7.01 -9.49 -3.53
C SER A 32 -8.41 -8.96 -3.21
N SER A 33 -8.81 -9.06 -1.94
CA SER A 33 -10.08 -8.48 -1.53
C SER A 33 -10.06 -6.95 -1.69
N LEU A 34 -11.15 -6.38 -2.19
CA LEU A 34 -11.30 -4.94 -2.32
C LEU A 34 -11.08 -4.22 -0.97
N GLY A 35 -11.62 -4.80 0.11
CA GLY A 35 -11.45 -4.27 1.47
C GLY A 35 -9.97 -4.11 1.86
N ALA A 36 -9.14 -5.12 1.58
CA ALA A 36 -7.71 -5.03 1.88
C ALA A 36 -7.02 -3.89 1.09
N VAL A 37 -7.36 -3.70 -0.18
CA VAL A 37 -6.80 -2.60 -0.98
C VAL A 37 -7.22 -1.24 -0.43
N ILE A 38 -8.48 -1.09 -0.01
CA ILE A 38 -9.03 0.14 0.57
C ILE A 38 -8.36 0.45 1.92
N ASP A 39 -8.18 -0.55 2.78
CA ASP A 39 -7.51 -0.38 4.08
C ASP A 39 -6.08 0.18 3.91
N ILE A 40 -5.33 -0.35 2.93
CA ILE A 40 -3.98 0.14 2.63
C ILE A 40 -4.02 1.56 2.04
N TRP A 41 -4.97 1.83 1.14
CA TRP A 41 -5.16 3.17 0.59
C TRP A 41 -5.45 4.21 1.67
N ASP A 42 -6.32 3.88 2.63
CA ASP A 42 -6.66 4.73 3.77
C ASP A 42 -5.45 4.99 4.67
N ILE A 43 -4.62 3.97 4.92
CA ILE A 43 -3.35 4.15 5.63
C ILE A 43 -2.48 5.19 4.90
N CYS A 44 -2.31 5.04 3.59
CA CYS A 44 -1.52 5.98 2.78
C CYS A 44 -2.10 7.42 2.83
N LYS A 45 -3.42 7.59 2.80
CA LYS A 45 -4.07 8.90 2.95
C LYS A 45 -3.85 9.51 4.32
N ARG A 46 -4.05 8.74 5.41
CA ARG A 46 -3.88 9.25 6.79
C ARG A 46 -2.47 9.74 7.09
N ILE A 47 -1.46 9.19 6.42
CA ILE A 47 -0.06 9.58 6.62
C ILE A 47 0.39 10.70 5.66
N GLY A 48 -0.53 11.24 4.86
CA GLY A 48 -0.28 12.41 4.01
C GLY A 48 0.26 12.09 2.61
N VAL A 49 0.11 10.86 2.10
CA VAL A 49 0.46 10.57 0.70
C VAL A 49 -0.58 11.21 -0.23
N GLU A 50 -0.14 12.16 -1.05
CA GLU A 50 -1.02 12.91 -1.95
C GLU A 50 -1.47 12.06 -3.14
N LYS A 51 -0.52 11.38 -3.79
CA LYS A 51 -0.76 10.62 -5.02
C LYS A 51 -0.66 9.12 -4.76
N ILE A 52 -1.77 8.40 -4.91
CA ILE A 52 -1.84 6.96 -4.71
C ILE A 52 -2.34 6.30 -5.99
N GLY A 53 -1.50 5.50 -6.62
CA GLY A 53 -1.86 4.66 -7.77
C GLY A 53 -2.17 3.24 -7.31
N ILE A 54 -3.12 2.58 -7.98
CA ILE A 54 -3.41 1.16 -7.78
C ILE A 54 -3.13 0.45 -9.09
N ALA A 55 -2.34 -0.62 -9.02
CA ALA A 55 -2.05 -1.48 -10.15
C ALA A 55 -2.40 -2.92 -9.78
N THR A 56 -3.18 -3.58 -10.62
CA THR A 56 -3.41 -5.02 -10.52
C THR A 56 -2.38 -5.76 -11.36
N VAL A 57 -1.98 -6.93 -10.92
CA VAL A 57 -1.28 -7.88 -11.80
C VAL A 57 -2.19 -9.04 -12.14
N SER A 58 -2.36 -9.26 -13.44
CA SER A 58 -2.74 -10.55 -13.98
C SER A 58 -1.54 -11.47 -13.78
N GLY A 59 -1.72 -12.63 -13.11
CA GLY A 59 -0.63 -13.57 -12.91
C GLY A 59 0.04 -13.94 -14.23
N ASP A 60 1.37 -13.95 -14.24
CA ASP A 60 2.18 -14.63 -15.26
C ASP A 60 2.01 -16.15 -15.14
#